data_AF-A0A7S4FIP1-F1
#
_entry.id   AF-A0A7S4FIP1-F1
#
_cell.length_a   1.000
_cell.length_b   1.000
_cell.length_c   1.000
_cell.angle_alpha   90.00
_cell.angle_beta   90.00
_cell.angle_gamma   90.00
#
_symmetry.space_group_name_H-M   'P 1'
#
loop_
_entity.id
_entity.type
_entity.pdbx_description
1 polymer ?
#
loop_
_entity_poly.entity_id
_entity_poly.type
_entity_poly.pdbx_seq_one_letter_code
_entity_poly.pdbx_strand_id
1 'polypeptide(L)'
;EPLAPTVPGILVTDCQDISMCNVSVVGGFLRGIGVRRSACSIVKCAIKGAVEDGVYVEGLHSKVRIEDTDIVGCKHGVWVTAAHPIIKGNRFADNGMHIHVATKNAMPIIRGNAMSSSDRTDITD
;
A
#
# COMPACT_ATOMS: atom_id res chain seq x y z
N GLU A 1 14.60 12.96 -19.78
CA GLU A 1 13.55 12.76 -18.75
C GLU A 1 14.22 12.48 -17.41
N PRO A 2 13.65 12.92 -16.27
CA PRO A 2 14.08 12.40 -14.99
C PRO A 2 13.69 10.92 -14.91
N LEU A 3 14.61 10.08 -14.42
CA LEU A 3 14.35 8.66 -14.23
C LEU A 3 13.15 8.49 -13.31
N ALA A 4 12.14 7.75 -13.77
CA ALA A 4 11.04 7.38 -12.91
C ALA A 4 11.60 6.70 -11.65
N PRO A 5 11.10 7.04 -10.45
CA PRO A 5 11.55 6.41 -9.23
C PRO A 5 11.34 4.89 -9.35
N THR A 6 12.40 4.11 -9.14
CA THR A 6 12.36 2.65 -9.29
C THR A 6 12.35 1.91 -7.96
N VAL A 7 12.71 2.59 -6.87
CA VAL A 7 12.87 1.99 -5.55
C VAL A 7 11.70 2.30 -4.64
N PRO A 8 11.31 1.37 -3.75
CA PRO A 8 10.40 1.67 -2.66
C PRO A 8 11.07 2.58 -1.62
N GLY A 9 10.27 3.37 -0.88
CA GLY A 9 10.77 4.11 0.28
C GLY A 9 11.27 3.18 1.38
N ILE A 10 10.52 2.10 1.67
CA ILE A 10 10.94 1.02 2.56
C ILE A 10 10.74 -0.33 1.85
N LEU A 11 11.78 -1.17 1.83
CA LEU A 11 11.71 -2.54 1.32
C LEU A 11 11.89 -3.54 2.47
N VAL A 12 10.93 -4.45 2.62
CA VAL A 12 11.03 -5.62 3.48
C VAL A 12 11.04 -6.86 2.61
N THR A 13 12.15 -7.58 2.60
CA THR A 13 12.29 -8.82 1.82
C THR A 13 12.88 -9.92 2.68
N ASP A 14 12.30 -11.12 2.57
CA ASP A 14 12.76 -12.33 3.24
C ASP A 14 12.97 -12.15 4.76
N CYS A 15 12.13 -11.34 5.38
CA CYS A 15 12.13 -11.05 6.82
C CYS A 15 10.91 -11.67 7.51
N GLN A 16 11.07 -12.02 8.78
CA GLN A 16 9.98 -12.40 9.67
C GLN A 16 9.91 -11.40 10.82
N ASP A 17 8.71 -11.22 11.38
CA ASP A 17 8.47 -10.44 12.59
C ASP A 17 8.90 -8.96 12.54
N ILE A 18 8.76 -8.33 11.38
CA ILE A 18 8.98 -6.88 11.25
C ILE A 18 7.73 -6.11 11.71
N SER A 19 7.94 -5.07 12.52
CA SER A 19 6.89 -4.15 12.95
C SER A 19 7.24 -2.72 12.61
N MET A 20 6.37 -2.08 11.84
CA MET A 20 6.39 -0.66 11.53
C MET A 20 5.17 -0.04 12.21
N CYS A 21 5.43 0.76 13.24
CA CYS A 21 4.39 1.43 14.00
C CYS A 21 4.68 2.93 14.04
N ASN A 22 3.69 3.76 13.71
CA ASN A 22 3.83 5.23 13.72
C ASN A 22 4.96 5.73 12.80
N VAL A 23 5.11 5.10 11.63
CA VAL A 23 6.10 5.46 10.61
C VAL A 23 5.45 6.33 9.54
N SER A 24 6.15 7.39 9.12
CA SER A 24 5.75 8.25 7.99
C SER A 24 6.64 7.99 6.79
N VAL A 25 6.05 7.58 5.67
CA VAL A 25 6.70 7.37 4.38
C VAL A 25 6.08 8.34 3.38
N VAL A 26 6.82 9.37 3.00
CA VAL A 26 6.34 10.46 2.14
C VAL A 26 7.31 10.70 1.01
N GLY A 27 6.81 10.76 -0.22
CA GLY A 27 7.60 11.13 -1.40
C GLY A 27 7.31 10.26 -2.61
N GLY A 28 7.70 10.78 -3.79
CA GLY A 28 7.51 10.15 -5.09
C GLY A 28 8.43 8.96 -5.35
N PHE A 29 8.36 7.93 -4.51
CA PHE A 29 8.96 6.63 -4.75
C PHE A 29 8.09 5.82 -5.71
N LEU A 30 8.62 4.73 -6.29
CA LEU A 30 7.76 3.80 -7.03
C LEU A 30 6.68 3.26 -6.10
N ARG A 31 7.10 2.93 -4.87
CA ARG A 31 6.25 2.38 -3.82
C ARG A 31 6.56 3.03 -2.48
N GLY A 32 5.57 3.24 -1.63
CA GLY A 32 5.81 3.66 -0.25
C GLY A 32 6.53 2.54 0.52
N ILE A 33 5.81 1.43 0.75
CA ILE A 33 6.33 0.24 1.41
C ILE A 33 6.17 -0.97 0.50
N GLY A 34 7.29 -1.63 0.17
CA GLY A 34 7.29 -2.91 -0.55
C GLY A 34 7.55 -4.07 0.41
N VAL A 35 6.68 -5.08 0.41
CA VAL A 35 6.83 -6.30 1.21
C VAL A 35 6.86 -7.52 0.30
N ARG A 36 7.94 -8.28 0.36
CA ARG A 36 8.18 -9.47 -0.46
C ARG A 36 8.54 -10.67 0.41
N ARG A 37 7.80 -11.77 0.25
CA ARG A 37 8.01 -13.05 0.98
C ARG A 37 8.29 -12.85 2.49
N SER A 38 7.57 -11.95 3.13
CA SER A 38 7.87 -11.52 4.50
C SER A 38 6.64 -11.44 5.40
N ALA A 39 6.83 -11.64 6.69
CA ALA A 39 5.82 -11.32 7.71
C ALA A 39 6.09 -9.92 8.27
N CYS A 40 5.12 -9.02 8.14
CA CYS A 40 5.27 -7.61 8.51
C CYS A 40 3.96 -7.03 9.04
N SER A 41 4.05 -6.18 10.07
CA SER A 41 2.94 -5.34 10.52
C SER A 41 3.22 -3.88 10.21
N ILE A 42 2.25 -3.22 9.59
CA ILE A 42 2.24 -1.81 9.22
C ILE A 42 1.04 -1.21 9.93
N VAL A 43 1.28 -0.50 11.04
CA VAL A 43 0.23 -0.08 11.96
C VAL A 43 0.36 1.40 12.28
N LYS A 44 -0.74 2.16 12.19
CA LYS A 44 -0.75 3.60 12.50
C LYS A 44 0.30 4.39 11.70
N CYS A 45 0.57 3.97 10.48
CA CYS A 45 1.53 4.63 9.61
C CYS A 45 0.85 5.71 8.75
N ALA A 46 1.66 6.57 8.15
CA ALA A 46 1.23 7.52 7.13
C ALA A 46 2.04 7.30 5.86
N ILE A 47 1.37 6.95 4.76
CA ILE A 47 2.01 6.59 3.48
C ILE A 47 1.41 7.49 2.40
N LYS A 48 2.23 8.38 1.84
CA LYS A 48 1.71 9.47 0.98
C LYS A 48 2.54 9.70 -0.27
N GLY A 49 1.84 9.84 -1.40
CA GLY A 49 2.42 10.35 -2.65
C GLY A 49 3.37 9.39 -3.38
N ALA A 50 3.24 8.08 -3.16
CA ALA A 50 3.97 7.11 -3.98
C ALA A 50 3.44 7.12 -5.41
N VAL A 51 4.34 7.04 -6.40
CA VAL A 51 3.99 7.14 -7.82
C VAL A 51 3.12 5.97 -8.26
N GLU A 52 3.40 4.75 -7.79
CA GLU A 52 2.53 3.60 -8.01
C GLU A 52 1.81 3.16 -6.73
N ASP A 53 2.47 2.40 -5.87
CA ASP A 53 1.77 1.70 -4.79
C ASP A 53 2.10 2.33 -3.43
N GLY A 54 1.10 2.71 -2.64
CA GLY A 54 1.33 3.08 -1.24
C GLY A 54 1.97 1.91 -0.48
N VAL A 55 1.30 0.76 -0.51
CA VAL A 55 1.85 -0.51 -0.04
C VAL A 55 1.74 -1.56 -1.13
N TYR A 56 2.86 -2.22 -1.44
CA TYR A 56 2.92 -3.34 -2.37
C TYR A 56 3.24 -4.62 -1.59
N VAL A 57 2.38 -5.64 -1.71
CA VAL A 57 2.56 -6.92 -1.04
C VAL A 57 2.63 -8.04 -2.08
N GLU A 58 3.73 -8.79 -2.05
CA GLU A 58 4.01 -9.86 -3.01
C GLU A 58 4.43 -11.17 -2.34
N GLY A 59 3.88 -12.27 -2.83
CA GLY A 59 4.31 -13.65 -2.56
C GLY A 59 3.46 -14.41 -1.54
N LEU A 60 3.29 -15.73 -1.79
CA LEU A 60 2.33 -16.62 -1.09
C LEU A 60 2.56 -16.73 0.41
N HIS A 61 3.75 -16.40 0.88
CA HIS A 61 4.13 -16.46 2.30
C HIS A 61 4.13 -15.10 2.99
N SER A 62 3.72 -14.04 2.28
CA SER A 62 3.67 -12.70 2.86
C SER A 62 2.43 -12.54 3.76
N LYS A 63 2.65 -12.73 5.06
CA LYS A 63 1.65 -12.51 6.12
C LYS A 63 1.74 -11.06 6.60
N VAL A 64 1.08 -10.16 5.88
CA VAL A 64 1.14 -8.73 6.16
C VAL A 64 -0.13 -8.26 6.85
N ARG A 65 0.01 -7.45 7.91
CA ARG A 65 -1.12 -6.73 8.53
C ARG A 65 -0.93 -5.24 8.26
N ILE A 66 -1.91 -4.63 7.61
CA ILE A 66 -1.99 -3.20 7.35
C ILE A 66 -3.17 -2.68 8.13
N GLU A 67 -2.91 -1.98 9.24
CA GLU A 67 -3.94 -1.59 10.20
C GLU A 67 -3.84 -0.11 10.59
N ASP A 68 -5.00 0.54 10.73
CA ASP A 68 -5.13 1.92 11.21
C ASP A 68 -4.19 2.92 10.51
N THR A 69 -3.87 2.68 9.23
CA THR A 69 -2.87 3.43 8.46
C THR A 69 -3.56 4.40 7.49
N ASP A 70 -2.98 5.59 7.34
CA ASP A 70 -3.38 6.58 6.33
C ASP A 70 -2.60 6.32 5.03
N ILE A 71 -3.30 5.99 3.94
CA ILE A 71 -2.70 5.75 2.62
C ILE A 71 -3.31 6.72 1.60
N VAL A 72 -2.52 7.69 1.13
CA VAL A 72 -3.05 8.84 0.41
C VAL A 72 -2.27 9.17 -0.86
N GLY A 73 -2.97 9.52 -1.95
CA GLY A 73 -2.33 10.15 -3.11
C GLY A 73 -1.45 9.21 -3.95
N CYS A 74 -1.72 7.90 -3.95
CA CYS A 74 -0.96 6.90 -4.73
C CYS A 74 -1.77 6.40 -5.93
N LYS A 75 -1.14 5.86 -6.98
CA LYS A 75 -1.90 5.20 -8.08
C LYS A 75 -2.72 4.03 -7.53
N HIS A 76 -2.13 3.23 -6.65
CA HIS A 76 -2.81 2.22 -5.86
C HIS A 76 -2.51 2.45 -4.38
N GLY A 77 -3.53 2.45 -3.52
CA GLY A 77 -3.29 2.51 -2.08
C GLY A 77 -2.57 1.26 -1.59
N VAL A 78 -3.18 0.09 -1.77
CA VAL A 78 -2.54 -1.21 -1.54
C VAL A 78 -2.64 -2.06 -2.80
N TRP A 79 -1.50 -2.55 -3.29
CA TRP A 79 -1.43 -3.57 -4.35
C TRP A 79 -1.08 -4.93 -3.73
N VAL A 80 -1.89 -5.95 -4.02
CA VAL A 80 -1.69 -7.32 -3.54
C VAL A 80 -1.51 -8.26 -4.71
N THR A 81 -0.37 -8.97 -4.76
CA THR A 81 -0.12 -10.02 -5.74
C THR A 81 0.35 -11.31 -5.06
N ALA A 82 -0.43 -12.37 -5.26
CA ALA A 82 -0.16 -13.71 -4.73
C ALA A 82 0.10 -13.73 -3.22
N ALA A 83 -0.55 -12.86 -2.43
CA ALA A 83 -0.36 -12.73 -0.99
C ALA A 83 -1.71 -12.64 -0.25
N HIS A 84 -1.70 -12.90 1.06
CA HIS A 84 -2.90 -12.97 1.91
C HIS A 84 -2.85 -11.95 3.06
N PRO A 85 -2.78 -10.63 2.77
CA PRO A 85 -2.69 -9.64 3.82
C PRO A 85 -4.03 -9.42 4.54
N ILE A 86 -3.97 -8.92 5.76
CA ILE A 86 -5.10 -8.31 6.46
C ILE A 86 -5.01 -6.80 6.27
N ILE A 87 -6.06 -6.19 5.71
CA ILE A 87 -6.17 -4.76 5.44
C ILE A 87 -7.39 -4.25 6.20
N LYS A 88 -7.16 -3.64 7.37
CA LYS A 88 -8.24 -3.31 8.31
C LYS A 88 -8.11 -1.93 8.93
N GLY A 89 -9.22 -1.20 9.08
CA GLY A 89 -9.22 0.06 9.84
C GLY A 89 -8.45 1.21 9.18
N ASN A 90 -8.02 1.05 7.93
CA ASN A 90 -7.21 2.04 7.24
C ASN A 90 -8.07 3.14 6.63
N ARG A 91 -7.46 4.31 6.43
CA ARG A 91 -8.04 5.40 5.66
C ARG A 91 -7.31 5.48 4.31
N PHE A 92 -8.08 5.35 3.24
CA PHE A 92 -7.62 5.56 1.87
C PHE A 92 -8.21 6.85 1.33
N ALA A 93 -7.36 7.77 0.86
CA ALA A 93 -7.82 9.00 0.24
C ALA A 93 -7.06 9.29 -1.06
N ASP A 94 -7.75 9.80 -2.08
CA ASP A 94 -7.13 10.35 -3.29
C ASP A 94 -6.16 9.37 -4.00
N ASN A 95 -6.45 8.07 -3.89
CA ASN A 95 -5.71 7.05 -4.62
C ASN A 95 -6.45 6.71 -5.91
N GLY A 96 -5.73 6.41 -6.99
CA GLY A 96 -6.35 5.98 -8.26
C GLY A 96 -7.22 4.73 -8.08
N MET A 97 -6.68 3.72 -7.38
CA MET A 97 -7.45 2.62 -6.80
C MET A 97 -7.06 2.46 -5.33
N HIS A 98 -8.03 2.35 -4.42
CA HIS A 98 -7.70 2.20 -2.99
C HIS A 98 -7.03 0.86 -2.69
N ILE A 99 -7.58 -0.25 -3.21
CA ILE A 99 -7.01 -1.59 -3.05
C ILE A 99 -7.10 -2.31 -4.41
N HIS A 100 -5.97 -2.80 -4.90
CA HIS A 100 -5.86 -3.57 -6.13
C HIS A 100 -5.38 -5.00 -5.83
N VAL A 101 -6.15 -6.00 -6.28
CA VAL A 101 -5.84 -7.43 -6.06
C VAL A 101 -5.58 -8.07 -7.42
N ALA A 102 -4.30 -8.31 -7.74
CA ALA A 102 -3.86 -8.53 -9.11
C ALA A 102 -3.90 -9.99 -9.59
N THR A 103 -3.82 -10.98 -8.69
CA THR A 103 -3.71 -12.39 -9.09
C THR A 103 -4.70 -13.30 -8.38
N LYS A 104 -5.10 -14.41 -9.03
CA LYS A 104 -6.10 -15.36 -8.52
C LYS A 104 -5.75 -16.00 -7.17
N ASN A 105 -4.47 -16.02 -6.80
CA ASN A 105 -4.01 -16.60 -5.54
C ASN A 105 -3.89 -15.57 -4.40
N ALA A 106 -4.19 -14.30 -4.67
CA ALA A 106 -4.30 -13.29 -3.63
C ALA A 106 -5.66 -13.43 -2.92
N MET A 107 -5.62 -13.51 -1.59
CA MET A 107 -6.79 -13.70 -0.74
C MET A 107 -6.71 -12.73 0.45
N PRO A 108 -6.78 -11.42 0.21
CA PRO A 108 -6.73 -10.44 1.29
C PRO A 108 -8.01 -10.49 2.14
N ILE A 109 -7.87 -10.26 3.43
CA ILE A 109 -9.00 -9.96 4.31
C ILE A 109 -9.11 -8.43 4.39
N ILE A 110 -10.21 -7.87 3.87
CA ILE A 110 -10.44 -6.42 3.81
C ILE A 110 -11.64 -6.08 4.68
N ARG A 111 -11.46 -5.27 5.74
CA ARG A 111 -12.57 -4.93 6.66
C ARG A 111 -12.44 -3.56 7.31
N GLY A 112 -13.53 -2.80 7.35
CA GLY A 112 -13.63 -1.58 8.16
C GLY A 112 -12.65 -0.48 7.74
N ASN A 113 -12.32 -0.41 6.45
CA ASN A 113 -11.50 0.67 5.90
C ASN A 113 -12.41 1.82 5.44
N ALA A 114 -11.99 3.06 5.67
CA ALA A 114 -12.61 4.26 5.11
C ALA A 114 -11.96 4.57 3.76
N MET A 115 -12.76 4.80 2.72
CA MET A 115 -12.30 5.06 1.37
C MET A 115 -12.98 6.30 0.81
N SER A 116 -12.19 7.27 0.37
CA SER A 116 -12.69 8.48 -0.28
C SER A 116 -11.85 8.78 -1.52
N SER A 117 -12.47 8.88 -2.68
CA SER A 117 -11.90 9.57 -3.82
C SER A 117 -12.29 11.04 -3.74
N SER A 118 -11.35 11.96 -3.96
CA SER A 118 -11.74 13.25 -4.52
C SER A 118 -12.34 12.93 -5.89
N ASP A 119 -13.62 13.22 -6.07
CA ASP A 119 -14.20 13.28 -7.40
C ASP A 119 -13.32 14.24 -8.21
N ARG A 120 -12.54 13.72 -9.15
CA ARG A 120 -12.06 14.51 -10.27
C ARG A 120 -13.27 14.88 -11.11
N THR A 121 -14.08 15.82 -10.62
CA THR A 121 -14.80 16.75 -11.50
C THR A 121 -13.77 17.69 -12.09
N ASP A 122 -12.92 17.15 -12.97
CA ASP A 122 -12.32 17.94 -14.04
C ASP A 122 -13.45 18.12 -15.05
N ILE A 123 -14.38 19.05 -14.77
CA ILE A 123 -15.18 19.68 -15.83
C ILE A 123 -14.16 20.48 -16.63
N THR A 124 -13.82 19.96 -17.80
CA THR A 124 -13.18 20.74 -18.86
C THR A 124 -14.21 20.88 -19.97
N ASP A 125 -14.59 22.13 -20.25
CA ASP A 125 -15.40 22.54 -21.40
C ASP A 125 -14.84 22.04 -22.74
#